data_AF-A0A7C1SBB9-F1
#
_entry.id   AF-A0A7C1SBB9-F1
#
_cell.length_a   1.000
_cell.length_b   1.000
_cell.length_c   1.000
_cell.angle_alpha   90.00
_cell.angle_beta   90.00
_cell.angle_gamma   90.00
#
_symmetry.space_group_name_H-M   'P 1'
#
loop_
_entity.id
_entity.type
_entity.pdbx_description
1 polymer ?
#
loop_
_entity_poly.entity_id
_entity_poly.type
_entity_poly.pdbx_seq_one_letter_code
_entity_poly.pdbx_strand_id
1 'polypeptide(L)'
;MKKKTLFFFFLLQCFINLSCSSDNYSESSQVFEDLTATVKGQVSCQTMNDGFVFEIELDEPINVSAQTSLKSIGITNLPENLKMEGTKILISVRPAEFPNGTCVTTFSPEYFFENTKASLTP
;
A
#
# COMPACT_ATOMS: atom_id res chain seq x y z
N MET A 1 25.64 53.32 -46.63
CA MET A 1 26.66 52.29 -46.90
C MET A 1 27.20 51.78 -45.56
N LYS A 2 27.16 50.45 -45.34
CA LYS A 2 27.68 49.68 -44.17
C LYS A 2 26.84 49.82 -42.88
N LYS A 3 26.52 48.76 -42.13
CA LYS A 3 26.65 47.30 -42.26
C LYS A 3 25.64 46.70 -41.27
N LYS A 4 24.96 45.63 -41.68
CA LYS A 4 24.13 44.76 -40.84
C LYS A 4 25.00 44.00 -39.83
N THR A 5 24.30 43.33 -38.90
CA THR A 5 24.75 42.15 -38.13
C THR A 5 25.53 42.54 -36.87
N LEU A 6 25.16 42.15 -35.64
CA LEU A 6 24.93 40.78 -35.21
C LEU A 6 24.21 40.82 -33.83
N PHE A 7 22.90 40.56 -33.84
CA PHE A 7 22.09 40.25 -32.66
C PHE A 7 22.45 38.82 -32.26
N PHE A 8 23.47 38.65 -31.41
CA PHE A 8 24.02 37.35 -31.02
C PHE A 8 24.10 37.25 -29.51
N PHE A 9 22.93 37.28 -28.87
CA PHE A 9 22.80 36.93 -27.45
C PHE A 9 21.47 36.22 -27.17
N PHE A 10 21.03 35.42 -28.13
CA PHE A 10 19.74 34.74 -28.02
C PHE A 10 19.76 33.36 -28.69
N LEU A 11 20.83 32.58 -28.52
CA LEU A 11 20.89 31.20 -29.02
C LEU A 11 21.97 30.41 -28.26
N LEU A 12 21.72 30.16 -26.98
CA LEU A 12 22.31 29.03 -26.26
C LEU A 12 21.37 28.71 -25.08
N GLN A 13 20.21 28.12 -25.33
CA GLN A 13 20.08 26.66 -25.29
C GLN A 13 20.74 26.04 -24.04
N CYS A 14 20.35 26.50 -22.85
CA CYS A 14 20.11 25.55 -21.77
C CYS A 14 18.71 24.97 -21.97
N PHE A 15 18.61 24.06 -22.95
CA PHE A 15 17.64 22.97 -22.92
C PHE A 15 18.03 22.07 -21.73
N ILE A 16 17.79 22.56 -20.52
CA ILE A 16 17.58 21.69 -19.38
C ILE A 16 16.08 21.79 -19.16
N ASN A 17 15.35 21.17 -20.09
CA ASN A 17 14.11 20.51 -19.71
C ASN A 17 14.51 19.44 -18.69
N LEU A 18 14.74 19.85 -17.45
CA LEU A 18 14.37 19.02 -16.32
C LEU A 18 12.85 19.05 -16.37
N SER A 19 12.31 18.24 -17.28
CA SER A 19 10.96 17.72 -17.14
C SER A 19 11.00 16.96 -15.82
N CYS A 20 10.78 17.66 -14.70
CA CYS A 20 10.06 17.06 -13.61
C CYS A 20 8.71 16.71 -14.20
N SER A 21 8.65 15.54 -14.86
CA SER A 21 7.48 14.70 -14.76
C SER A 21 7.37 14.45 -13.26
N SER A 22 6.67 15.34 -12.56
CA SER A 22 5.97 14.96 -11.36
C SER A 22 4.99 13.91 -11.87
N ASP A 23 5.49 12.68 -11.94
CA ASP A 23 4.67 11.50 -12.02
C ASP A 23 3.74 11.65 -10.84
N ASN A 24 2.54 12.17 -11.11
CA ASN A 24 1.41 11.98 -10.25
C ASN A 24 1.23 10.47 -10.23
N TYR A 25 1.93 9.83 -9.29
CA TYR A 25 1.65 8.50 -8.78
C TYR A 25 0.27 8.62 -8.14
N SER A 26 -0.75 8.72 -8.99
CA SER A 26 -2.09 8.30 -8.66
C SER A 26 -2.01 6.79 -8.61
N GLU A 27 -1.41 6.29 -7.54
CA GLU A 27 -1.39 4.90 -7.16
C GLU A 27 -2.85 4.47 -7.08
N SER A 28 -3.35 3.84 -8.14
CA SER A 28 -4.63 3.17 -8.09
C SER A 28 -4.45 2.02 -7.10
N SER A 29 -4.64 2.30 -5.81
CA SER A 29 -4.47 1.34 -4.72
C SER A 29 -5.38 0.15 -5.02
N GLN A 30 -4.80 -0.97 -5.42
CA GLN A 30 -5.52 -2.18 -5.79
C GLN A 30 -6.41 -2.60 -4.61
N VAL A 31 -7.72 -2.68 -4.84
CA VAL A 31 -8.67 -3.15 -3.82
C VAL A 31 -8.98 -4.62 -4.11
N PHE A 32 -8.87 -5.44 -3.07
CA PHE A 32 -9.27 -6.84 -3.09
C PHE A 32 -10.60 -6.95 -2.35
N GLU A 33 -11.64 -7.33 -3.06
CA GLU A 33 -13.03 -7.27 -2.57
C GLU A 33 -13.52 -8.63 -2.07
N ASP A 34 -14.36 -8.60 -1.04
CA ASP A 34 -15.16 -9.73 -0.56
C ASP A 34 -14.34 -11.03 -0.35
N LEU A 35 -13.15 -10.90 0.25
CA LEU A 35 -12.29 -12.02 0.62
C LEU A 35 -12.86 -12.73 1.85
N THR A 36 -12.88 -14.06 1.84
CA THR A 36 -13.16 -14.84 3.05
C THR A 36 -11.85 -15.11 3.78
N ALA A 37 -11.83 -14.91 5.10
CA ALA A 37 -10.63 -15.07 5.89
C ALA A 37 -10.93 -15.53 7.32
N THR A 38 -9.91 -16.09 7.98
CA THR A 38 -9.93 -16.45 9.40
C THR A 38 -8.93 -15.58 10.16
N VAL A 39 -9.37 -14.96 11.25
CA VAL A 39 -8.50 -14.17 12.12
C VAL A 39 -7.57 -15.09 12.91
N LYS A 40 -6.26 -14.91 12.75
CA LYS A 40 -5.23 -15.66 13.48
C LYS A 40 -4.83 -14.99 14.78
N GLY A 41 -5.28 -13.75 14.97
CA GLY A 41 -5.07 -12.98 16.18
C GLY A 41 -4.08 -11.83 15.96
N GLN A 42 -3.65 -11.25 17.06
CA GLN A 42 -2.75 -10.11 17.04
C GLN A 42 -1.31 -10.57 16.80
N VAL A 43 -0.57 -9.90 15.91
CA VAL A 43 0.88 -10.14 15.79
C VAL A 43 1.64 -9.46 16.93
N SER A 44 2.84 -9.94 17.22
CA SER A 44 3.68 -9.45 18.32
C SER A 44 4.40 -8.12 18.05
N CYS A 45 4.00 -7.39 17.00
CA CYS A 45 4.62 -6.13 16.59
C CYS A 45 3.60 -4.98 16.60
N GLN A 46 4.10 -3.76 16.66
CA GLN A 46 3.30 -2.53 16.72
C GLN A 46 3.69 -1.57 15.60
N THR A 47 2.70 -0.82 15.13
CA THR A 47 2.89 0.34 14.25
C THR A 47 3.17 1.59 15.09
N MET A 48 3.79 2.64 14.51
CA MET A 48 4.11 3.89 15.23
C MET A 48 2.89 4.64 15.78
N ASN A 49 1.68 4.35 15.29
CA ASN A 49 0.43 4.93 15.79
C ASN A 49 -0.18 4.09 16.94
N ASP A 50 0.64 3.28 17.62
CA ASP A 50 0.24 2.31 18.65
C ASP A 50 -0.83 1.29 18.18
N GLY A 51 -1.02 1.17 16.87
CA GLY A 51 -1.97 0.24 16.28
C GLY A 51 -1.38 -1.17 16.28
N PHE A 52 -2.09 -2.09 16.90
CA PHE A 52 -1.83 -3.52 16.75
C PHE A 52 -2.18 -3.99 15.34
N VAL A 53 -1.34 -4.84 14.78
CA VAL A 53 -1.65 -5.54 13.52
C VAL A 53 -2.30 -6.87 13.86
N PHE A 54 -3.33 -7.23 13.10
CA PHE A 54 -4.01 -8.52 13.21
C PHE A 54 -3.66 -9.36 11.98
N GLU A 55 -3.14 -10.55 12.19
CA GLU A 55 -2.93 -11.51 11.12
C GLU A 55 -4.26 -12.16 10.77
N ILE A 56 -4.56 -12.19 9.48
CA ILE A 56 -5.67 -12.98 8.93
C ILE A 56 -5.13 -13.93 7.87
N GLU A 57 -5.71 -15.12 7.83
CA GLU A 57 -5.44 -16.15 6.83
C GLU A 57 -6.60 -16.15 5.83
N LEU A 58 -6.30 -15.90 4.56
CA LEU A 58 -7.28 -15.85 3.49
C LEU A 58 -7.66 -17.26 3.05
N ASP A 59 -8.94 -17.52 2.80
CA ASP A 59 -9.42 -18.81 2.29
C ASP A 59 -8.92 -19.08 0.86
N GLU A 60 -8.63 -18.03 0.09
CA GLU A 60 -7.94 -18.05 -1.22
C GLU A 60 -6.84 -16.98 -1.25
N PRO A 61 -5.64 -17.27 -1.78
CA PRO A 61 -4.56 -16.30 -1.80
C PRO A 61 -4.85 -15.14 -2.76
N ILE A 62 -4.26 -13.98 -2.49
CA ILE A 62 -4.31 -12.81 -3.37
C ILE A 62 -2.96 -12.56 -4.04
N ASN A 63 -2.97 -12.19 -5.31
CA ASN A 63 -1.77 -11.80 -6.03
C ASN A 63 -1.58 -10.28 -5.91
N VAL A 64 -0.58 -9.88 -5.13
CA VAL A 64 -0.23 -8.47 -4.88
C VAL A 64 0.76 -7.94 -5.92
N SER A 65 1.45 -8.84 -6.61
CA SER A 65 2.30 -8.53 -7.75
C SER A 65 2.37 -9.74 -8.69
N ALA A 66 3.04 -9.58 -9.85
CA ALA A 66 3.26 -10.70 -10.78
C ALA A 66 4.09 -11.86 -10.18
N GLN A 67 4.84 -11.61 -9.10
CA GLN A 67 5.74 -12.58 -8.48
C GLN A 67 5.37 -12.90 -7.02
N THR A 68 4.36 -12.22 -6.47
CA THR A 68 4.02 -12.30 -5.05
C THR A 68 2.54 -12.65 -4.88
N SER A 69 2.30 -13.78 -4.22
CA SER A 69 0.99 -14.25 -3.82
C SER A 69 0.97 -14.44 -2.31
N LEU A 70 -0.03 -13.89 -1.63
CA LEU A 70 -0.14 -13.90 -0.19
C LEU A 70 -1.37 -14.68 0.25
N LYS A 71 -1.16 -15.61 1.17
CA LYS A 71 -2.21 -16.38 1.85
C LYS A 71 -2.51 -15.83 3.25
N SER A 72 -1.51 -15.20 3.87
CA SER A 72 -1.63 -14.50 5.15
C SER A 72 -1.24 -13.04 4.96
N ILE A 73 -2.00 -12.14 5.56
CA ILE A 73 -1.79 -10.69 5.50
C ILE A 73 -2.05 -10.04 6.87
N GLY A 74 -1.42 -8.89 7.10
CA GLY A 74 -1.59 -8.10 8.30
C GLY A 74 -2.60 -6.97 8.09
N ILE A 75 -3.64 -6.92 8.93
CA ILE A 75 -4.65 -5.86 8.92
C ILE A 75 -4.35 -4.84 10.02
N THR A 76 -4.19 -3.58 9.64
CA THR A 76 -3.81 -2.48 10.54
C THR A 76 -4.98 -1.84 11.28
N ASN A 77 -6.22 -2.05 10.81
CA ASN A 77 -7.41 -1.34 11.29
C ASN A 77 -8.65 -2.25 11.48
N LEU A 78 -8.46 -3.55 11.77
CA LEU A 78 -9.56 -4.52 11.90
C LEU A 78 -10.56 -4.08 13.00
N PRO A 79 -11.89 -4.09 12.75
CA PRO A 79 -12.89 -3.70 13.74
C PRO A 79 -12.85 -4.54 15.02
N GLU A 80 -13.09 -3.90 16.17
CA GLU A 80 -13.01 -4.55 17.51
C GLU A 80 -13.83 -5.84 17.63
N ASN A 81 -15.05 -5.83 17.09
CA ASN A 81 -15.95 -6.98 17.13
C ASN A 81 -15.50 -8.16 16.26
N LEU A 82 -14.44 -8.00 15.47
CA LEU A 82 -13.88 -9.02 14.58
C LEU A 82 -12.50 -9.52 15.03
N LYS A 83 -11.88 -8.94 16.06
CA LYS A 83 -10.50 -9.24 16.48
C LYS A 83 -10.30 -10.59 17.18
N MET A 84 -11.38 -11.31 17.46
CA MET A 84 -11.30 -12.60 18.16
C MET A 84 -10.65 -13.66 17.26
N GLU A 85 -9.63 -14.35 17.77
CA GLU A 85 -8.97 -15.45 17.06
C GLU A 85 -9.98 -16.55 16.69
N GLY A 86 -9.84 -17.10 15.48
CA GLY A 86 -10.75 -18.07 14.91
C GLY A 86 -12.02 -17.48 14.29
N THR A 87 -12.23 -16.16 14.39
CA THR A 87 -13.38 -15.50 13.74
C THR A 87 -13.24 -15.59 12.24
N LYS A 88 -14.30 -16.09 11.58
CA LYS A 88 -14.44 -16.04 10.13
C LYS A 88 -15.09 -14.74 9.70
N ILE A 89 -14.46 -14.07 8.73
CA ILE A 89 -14.87 -12.76 8.24
C ILE A 89 -14.96 -12.74 6.72
N LEU A 90 -15.82 -11.86 6.23
CA LEU A 90 -15.82 -11.36 4.86
C LEU A 90 -15.20 -9.96 4.89
N ILE A 91 -14.12 -9.74 4.13
CA ILE A 91 -13.31 -8.53 4.21
C ILE A 91 -12.88 -8.03 2.83
N SER A 92 -12.98 -6.73 2.63
CA SER A 92 -12.35 -6.04 1.50
C SER A 92 -11.15 -5.25 2.01
N VAL A 93 -10.04 -5.33 1.30
CA VAL A 93 -8.76 -4.75 1.73
C VAL A 93 -8.08 -4.00 0.60
N ARG A 94 -7.23 -3.07 0.97
CA ARG A 94 -6.25 -2.44 0.07
C ARG A 94 -4.88 -2.37 0.75
N PRO A 95 -3.77 -2.29 -0.01
CA PRO A 95 -2.46 -2.07 0.57
C PRO A 95 -2.50 -0.87 1.52
N ALA A 96 -1.98 -1.05 2.72
CA ALA A 96 -1.78 0.05 3.65
C ALA A 96 -0.47 0.76 3.32
N GLU A 97 -0.34 2.01 3.74
CA GLU A 97 0.98 2.64 3.83
C GLU A 97 1.89 1.76 4.72
N PHE A 98 3.13 1.54 4.28
CA PHE A 98 4.05 0.65 4.99
C PHE A 98 4.22 1.14 6.44
N PRO A 99 3.78 0.37 7.45
CA PRO A 99 3.73 0.89 8.80
C PRO A 99 5.15 0.98 9.36
N ASN A 100 5.59 2.16 9.76
CA ASN A 100 6.79 2.30 10.58
C ASN A 100 6.58 1.63 11.95
N GLY A 101 7.65 1.18 12.60
CA GLY A 101 7.58 0.59 13.95
C GLY A 101 8.38 -0.70 14.05
N THR A 102 7.98 -1.61 14.96
CA THR A 102 8.69 -2.90 15.13
C THR A 102 8.33 -3.90 14.04
N CYS A 103 7.16 -3.74 13.41
CA CYS A 103 6.69 -4.64 12.35
C CYS A 103 7.61 -4.66 11.11
N VAL A 104 8.29 -3.55 10.78
CA VAL A 104 9.18 -3.45 9.62
C VAL A 104 10.44 -4.31 9.73
N THR A 105 10.79 -4.75 10.94
CA THR A 105 11.95 -5.63 11.17
C THR A 105 11.64 -7.10 10.90
N THR A 106 10.35 -7.44 10.77
CA THR A 106 9.87 -8.83 10.68
C THR A 106 9.13 -9.08 9.36
N PHE A 107 8.42 -8.08 8.84
CA PHE A 107 7.55 -8.23 7.68
C PHE A 107 7.90 -7.24 6.56
N SER A 108 7.73 -7.70 5.32
CA SER A 108 7.87 -6.86 4.12
C SER A 108 6.65 -5.94 3.92
N PRO A 109 6.78 -4.82 3.19
CA PRO A 109 5.68 -3.89 2.97
C PRO A 109 4.40 -4.47 2.37
N GLU A 110 4.54 -5.39 1.44
CA GLU A 110 3.42 -6.05 0.76
C GLU A 110 2.52 -6.87 1.69
N TYR A 111 2.95 -7.13 2.93
CA TYR A 111 2.16 -7.86 3.93
C TYR A 111 1.03 -7.00 4.53
N PHE A 112 1.14 -5.67 4.47
CA PHE A 112 0.28 -4.78 5.25
C PHE A 112 -0.88 -4.24 4.43
N PHE A 113 -2.07 -4.39 5.00
CA PHE A 113 -3.32 -3.97 4.43
C PHE A 113 -4.15 -3.20 5.44
N GLU A 114 -5.07 -2.40 4.93
CA GLU A 114 -6.17 -1.86 5.68
C GLU A 114 -7.49 -2.35 5.10
N ASN A 115 -8.45 -2.60 5.98
CA ASN A 115 -9.80 -2.95 5.56
C ASN A 115 -10.55 -1.69 5.12
N THR A 116 -11.29 -1.85 4.03
CA THR A 116 -12.26 -0.86 3.53
C THR A 116 -13.69 -1.26 3.91
N LYS A 117 -13.91 -2.56 4.13
CA LYS A 117 -15.17 -3.16 4.56
C LYS A 117 -14.86 -4.48 5.28
N ALA A 118 -15.52 -4.74 6.39
CA ALA A 118 -15.37 -6.01 7.11
C ALA A 118 -16.68 -6.39 7.83
N SER A 119 -17.00 -7.68 7.81
CA SER A 119 -18.18 -8.24 8.47
C SER A 119 -17.95 -9.70 8.83
N LEU A 120 -18.74 -10.24 9.76
CA LEU A 120 -18.78 -11.69 9.98
C LEU A 120 -19.28 -12.38 8.70
N THR A 121 -18.72 -13.55 8.41
CA THR A 121 -19.28 -14.40 7.37
C THR A 121 -20.67 -14.88 7.83
N PRO A 122 -21.72 -14.81 6.99
CA PRO A 122 -23.06 -15.27 7.34
C PRO A 122 -23.15 -16.78 7.57
#